data_AF-A0A098LDY5-F1
#
_entry.id   AF-A0A098LDY5-F1
#
_cell.length_a   1.000
_cell.length_b   1.000
_cell.length_c   1.000
_cell.angle_alpha   90.00
_cell.angle_beta   90.00
_cell.angle_gamma   90.00
#
_symmetry.space_group_name_H-M   'P 1'
#
loop_
_entity.id
_entity.type
_entity.pdbx_description
1 polymer ?
#
loop_
_entity_poly.entity_id
_entity_poly.type
_entity_poly.pdbx_seq_one_letter_code
_entity_poly.pdbx_strand_id
1 'polypeptide(L)'
;MDTLISDSENLILFLIKADLRANKLLACMQEAGFTSGYYYTDLYVAIFDLMNFTKTESEAVADLYVQCVEEFCKLEINEFYSRQNEIANTVYKKLLELK
;
A
#
# COMPACT_ATOMS: atom_id res chain seq x y z
N MET A 1 7.31 27.10 4.43
CA MET A 1 7.47 25.75 5.04
C MET A 1 6.42 24.77 4.50
N ASP A 2 5.58 25.20 3.55
CA ASP A 2 4.44 24.43 3.04
C ASP A 2 4.77 23.48 1.88
N THR A 3 5.92 23.64 1.23
CA THR A 3 6.37 22.79 0.11
C THR A 3 6.80 21.38 0.55
N LEU A 4 7.30 21.22 1.79
CA LEU A 4 7.76 19.92 2.31
C LEU A 4 6.60 18.95 2.63
N ILE A 5 5.42 19.50 2.96
CA ILE A 5 4.24 18.69 3.30
C ILE A 5 3.58 18.14 2.02
N SER A 6 3.54 18.92 0.92
CA SER A 6 2.98 18.43 -0.35
C SER A 6 3.85 17.38 -1.07
N ASP A 7 5.17 17.43 -0.88
CA ASP A 7 6.09 16.44 -1.46
C ASP A 7 5.97 15.08 -0.74
N SER A 8 5.67 15.12 0.56
CA SER A 8 5.50 13.92 1.38
C SER A 8 4.22 13.15 1.03
N GLU A 9 3.10 13.84 0.82
CA GLU A 9 1.84 13.20 0.38
C GLU A 9 2.00 12.49 -0.97
N ASN A 10 2.59 13.17 -1.95
CA ASN A 10 2.82 12.60 -3.27
C ASN A 10 3.75 11.38 -3.22
N LEU A 11 4.78 11.43 -2.37
CA LEU A 11 5.68 10.30 -2.13
C LEU A 11 4.94 9.13 -1.46
N ILE A 12 4.13 9.39 -0.43
CA ILE A 12 3.33 8.36 0.26
C ILE A 12 2.38 7.69 -0.74
N LEU A 13 1.63 8.47 -1.53
CA LEU A 13 0.72 7.94 -2.55
C LEU A 13 1.47 7.13 -3.62
N PHE A 14 2.69 7.55 -3.98
CA PHE A 14 3.54 6.79 -4.89
C PHE A 14 3.95 5.43 -4.30
N LEU A 15 4.37 5.41 -3.04
CA LEU A 15 4.76 4.18 -2.34
C LEU A 15 3.59 3.23 -2.17
N ILE A 16 2.41 3.73 -1.78
CA ILE A 16 1.17 2.93 -1.72
C ILE A 16 0.87 2.29 -3.08
N LYS A 17 0.99 3.04 -4.18
CA LYS A 17 0.78 2.48 -5.53
C LYS A 17 1.82 1.42 -5.89
N ALA A 18 3.08 1.64 -5.54
CA ALA A 18 4.15 0.68 -5.81
C ALA A 18 3.89 -0.63 -5.06
N ASP A 19 3.49 -0.54 -3.81
CA ASP A 19 3.19 -1.69 -2.96
C ASP A 19 1.93 -2.45 -3.42
N LEU A 20 0.87 -1.72 -3.81
CA LEU A 20 -0.32 -2.32 -4.43
C LEU A 20 0.04 -3.09 -5.72
N ARG A 21 0.90 -2.53 -6.58
CA ARG A 21 1.33 -3.19 -7.83
C ARG A 21 2.15 -4.45 -7.56
N ALA A 22 3.05 -4.38 -6.58
CA ALA A 22 3.86 -5.51 -6.14
C ALA A 22 2.95 -6.66 -5.67
N ASN A 23 2.01 -6.37 -4.77
CA ASN A 23 1.08 -7.37 -4.26
C ASN A 23 0.14 -7.91 -5.35
N LYS A 24 -0.33 -7.07 -6.29
CA LYS A 24 -1.14 -7.55 -7.41
C LYS A 24 -0.38 -8.48 -8.34
N LEU A 25 0.89 -8.17 -8.62
CA LEU A 25 1.75 -9.05 -9.41
C LEU A 25 1.90 -10.41 -8.72
N LEU A 26 2.13 -10.43 -7.42
CA LEU A 26 2.25 -11.67 -6.65
C LEU A 26 0.98 -12.50 -6.68
N ALA A 27 -0.17 -11.88 -6.46
CA ALA A 27 -1.46 -12.57 -6.52
C ALA A 27 -1.67 -13.23 -7.90
N CYS A 28 -1.42 -12.50 -8.99
CA CYS A 28 -1.53 -13.05 -10.33
C CYS A 28 -0.49 -14.15 -10.64
N MET A 29 0.73 -14.04 -10.11
CA MET A 29 1.74 -15.09 -10.23
C MET A 29 1.30 -16.36 -9.51
N GLN A 30 0.76 -16.25 -8.30
CA GLN A 30 0.24 -17.37 -7.52
C GLN A 30 -0.96 -18.04 -8.22
N GLU A 31 -1.90 -17.24 -8.74
CA GLU A 31 -3.04 -17.73 -9.53
C GLU A 31 -2.60 -18.51 -10.78
N ALA A 32 -1.51 -18.06 -11.43
CA ALA A 32 -0.92 -18.73 -12.58
C ALA A 32 -0.05 -19.96 -12.21
N GLY A 33 0.03 -20.33 -10.93
CA GLY A 33 0.76 -21.50 -10.45
C GLY A 33 2.26 -21.27 -10.26
N PHE A 34 2.74 -20.02 -10.29
CA PHE A 34 4.11 -19.70 -9.95
C PHE A 34 4.26 -19.58 -8.43
N THR A 35 5.29 -20.23 -7.89
CA THR A 35 5.72 -20.02 -6.51
C THR A 35 6.80 -18.96 -6.49
N SER A 36 6.43 -17.72 -6.18
CA SER A 36 7.42 -16.71 -5.82
C SER A 36 7.97 -17.06 -4.43
N GLY A 37 9.25 -17.41 -4.34
CA GLY A 37 9.93 -17.40 -3.03
C GLY A 37 9.79 -16.02 -2.39
N TYR A 38 9.76 -15.97 -1.05
CA TYR A 38 9.53 -14.79 -0.18
C TYR A 38 9.72 -13.43 -0.89
N TYR A 39 8.71 -12.99 -1.62
CA TYR A 39 8.68 -11.67 -2.22
C TYR A 39 7.84 -10.83 -1.28
N TYR A 40 8.52 -10.14 -0.37
CA TYR A 40 7.90 -9.20 0.55
C TYR A 40 8.49 -7.84 0.25
N THR A 41 7.63 -6.90 -0.12
CA THR A 41 7.98 -5.49 -0.17
C THR A 41 7.50 -4.89 1.14
N ASP A 42 8.39 -4.73 2.12
CA ASP A 42 8.09 -4.05 3.39
C ASP A 42 7.94 -2.52 3.18
N LEU A 43 7.33 -2.10 2.07
CA LEU A 43 7.14 -0.69 1.71
C LEU A 43 6.20 0.02 2.68
N TYR A 44 5.31 -0.72 3.35
CA TYR A 44 4.46 -0.18 4.39
C TYR A 44 5.25 0.43 5.55
N VAL A 45 6.46 -0.08 5.86
CA VAL A 45 7.34 0.50 6.88
C VAL A 45 7.73 1.93 6.51
N ALA A 46 8.19 2.13 5.26
CA ALA A 46 8.56 3.45 4.78
C ALA A 46 7.35 4.41 4.69
N ILE A 47 6.17 3.88 4.37
CA ILE A 47 4.91 4.66 4.36
C ILE A 47 4.58 5.15 5.77
N PHE A 48 4.64 4.27 6.77
CA PHE A 48 4.36 4.60 8.17
C PHE A 48 5.35 5.61 8.73
N ASP A 49 6.65 5.45 8.42
CA ASP A 49 7.70 6.40 8.79
C ASP A 49 7.43 7.80 8.21
N LEU A 50 7.09 7.89 6.92
CA LEU A 50 6.75 9.16 6.27
C LEU A 50 5.47 9.79 6.83
N MET A 51 4.53 8.96 7.27
CA MET A 51 3.30 9.40 7.94
C MET A 51 3.51 9.74 9.42
N ASN A 52 4.73 9.58 9.96
CA ASN A 52 5.09 9.80 11.35
C ASN A 52 4.25 8.94 12.33
N PHE A 53 4.02 7.68 11.99
CA PHE A 53 3.52 6.70 12.96
C PHE A 53 4.63 6.39 13.96
N THR A 54 4.27 6.28 15.24
CA THR A 54 5.14 5.68 16.25
C THR A 54 5.27 4.17 16.00
N LYS A 55 6.27 3.55 16.63
CA LYS A 55 6.46 2.10 16.55
C LYS A 55 5.21 1.33 17.01
N THR A 56 4.60 1.74 18.11
CA THR A 56 3.39 1.10 18.66
C THR A 56 2.20 1.23 17.70
N GLU A 57 1.99 2.40 17.10
CA GLU A 57 0.91 2.57 16.12
C GLU A 57 1.19 1.75 14.87
N SER A 58 2.43 1.75 14.36
CA SER A 58 2.85 0.97 13.20
C SER A 58 2.59 -0.52 13.37
N GLU A 59 2.90 -1.09 14.54
CA GLU A 59 2.61 -2.49 14.87
C GLU A 59 1.09 -2.76 14.87
N ALA A 60 0.28 -1.82 15.34
CA ALA A 60 -1.18 -1.95 15.37
C ALA A 60 -1.85 -1.81 14.00
N VAL A 61 -1.28 -1.01 13.08
CA VAL A 61 -1.84 -0.78 11.74
C VAL A 61 -1.24 -1.67 10.65
N ALA A 62 -0.13 -2.35 10.90
CA ALA A 62 0.54 -3.21 9.91
C ALA A 62 -0.42 -4.29 9.35
N ASP A 63 -1.07 -5.05 10.23
CA ASP A 63 -2.00 -6.11 9.82
C ASP A 63 -3.20 -5.54 9.03
N LEU A 64 -3.72 -4.39 9.46
CA LEU A 64 -4.83 -3.71 8.77
C LEU A 64 -4.43 -3.23 7.38
N TYR A 65 -3.21 -2.71 7.24
CA TYR A 65 -2.67 -2.28 5.95
C TYR A 65 -2.52 -3.47 5.01
N VAL A 66 -1.91 -4.56 5.47
CA VAL A 66 -1.71 -5.79 4.68
C VAL A 66 -3.05 -6.33 4.20
N GLN A 67 -4.02 -6.49 5.10
CA GLN A 67 -5.37 -6.93 4.75
C GLN A 67 -6.03 -6.01 3.73
N CYS A 68 -5.88 -4.68 3.89
CA CYS A 68 -6.45 -3.72 2.96
C CYS A 68 -5.85 -3.85 1.56
N VAL A 69 -4.53 -4.04 1.45
CA VAL A 69 -3.84 -4.26 0.18
C VAL A 69 -4.28 -5.58 -0.46
N GLU A 70 -4.35 -6.66 0.31
CA GLU A 70 -4.79 -7.98 -0.15
C GLU A 70 -6.23 -7.94 -0.71
N GLU A 71 -7.16 -7.25 -0.05
CA GLU A 71 -8.54 -7.08 -0.54
C GLU A 71 -8.56 -6.40 -1.91
N PHE A 72 -7.77 -5.36 -2.13
CA PHE A 72 -7.71 -4.69 -3.43
C PHE A 72 -7.04 -5.54 -4.51
N CYS A 73 -6.16 -6.47 -4.14
CA CYS A 73 -5.50 -7.37 -5.08
C CYS A 73 -6.44 -8.45 -5.66
N LYS A 74 -7.59 -8.70 -5.01
CA LYS A 74 -8.65 -9.59 -5.51
C LYS A 74 -9.42 -9.02 -6.69
N LEU A 75 -9.32 -7.71 -6.96
CA LEU A 75 -9.95 -7.09 -8.11
C LEU A 75 -9.38 -7.65 -9.41
N GLU A 76 -10.21 -7.74 -10.44
CA GLU A 76 -9.77 -8.09 -11.80
C GLU A 76 -8.67 -7.15 -12.29
N ILE A 77 -7.71 -7.66 -13.08
CA ILE A 77 -6.50 -6.90 -13.44
C ILE A 77 -6.82 -5.55 -14.11
N ASN A 78 -7.82 -5.55 -15.01
CA ASN A 78 -8.25 -4.34 -15.71
C ASN A 78 -8.93 -3.34 -14.76
N GLU A 79 -9.72 -3.85 -13.80
CA GLU A 79 -10.35 -3.00 -12.79
C GLU A 79 -9.31 -2.40 -11.84
N PHE A 80 -8.38 -3.22 -11.36
CA PHE A 80 -7.31 -2.78 -10.48
C PHE A 80 -6.49 -1.63 -11.08
N TYR A 81 -6.03 -1.77 -12.33
CA TYR A 81 -5.22 -0.73 -12.97
C TYR A 81 -6.02 0.52 -13.33
N SER A 82 -7.30 0.39 -13.72
CA SER A 82 -8.15 1.56 -14.01
C SER A 82 -8.48 2.37 -12.76
N ARG A 83 -8.57 1.72 -11.59
CA ARG A 83 -8.90 2.35 -10.29
C ARG A 83 -7.70 2.59 -9.37
N GLN A 84 -6.48 2.32 -9.81
CA GLN A 84 -5.30 2.33 -8.94
C GLN A 84 -5.10 3.65 -8.16
N ASN A 85 -5.37 4.80 -8.79
CA ASN A 85 -5.25 6.08 -8.11
C ASN A 85 -6.34 6.24 -7.02
N GLU A 86 -7.55 5.80 -7.28
CA GLU A 86 -8.66 5.80 -6.31
C GLU A 86 -8.35 4.88 -5.12
N ILE A 87 -7.85 3.68 -5.41
CA ILE A 87 -7.46 2.69 -4.40
C ILE A 87 -6.35 3.26 -3.51
N ALA A 88 -5.29 3.82 -4.09
CA ALA A 88 -4.19 4.41 -3.31
C ALA A 88 -4.66 5.56 -2.42
N ASN A 89 -5.54 6.44 -2.91
CA ASN A 89 -6.15 7.49 -2.11
C ASN A 89 -7.02 6.93 -0.97
N THR A 90 -7.73 5.84 -1.22
CA THR A 90 -8.54 5.17 -0.19
C THR A 90 -7.66 4.62 0.93
N VAL A 91 -6.56 3.93 0.59
CA VAL A 91 -5.59 3.43 1.57
C VAL A 91 -4.98 4.60 2.36
N TYR A 92 -4.55 5.66 1.67
CA TYR A 92 -3.97 6.83 2.32
C TYR A 92 -4.94 7.49 3.33
N LYS A 93 -6.20 7.69 2.94
CA LYS A 93 -7.22 8.25 3.84
C LYS A 93 -7.46 7.37 5.06
N LYS A 94 -7.54 6.04 4.88
CA LYS A 94 -7.66 5.09 6.00
C LYS A 94 -6.48 5.20 6.96
N LEU A 95 -5.26 5.36 6.45
CA LEU A 95 -4.08 5.55 7.31
C LEU A 95 -4.14 6.88 8.05
N LEU A 96 -4.64 7.96 7.44
CA LEU A 96 -4.84 9.24 8.13
C LEU A 96 -5.90 9.16 9.25
N GLU A 97 -6.93 8.33 9.10
CA GLU A 97 -7.98 8.12 10.11
C GLU A 97 -7.52 7.28 11.31
N LEU A 98 -6.50 6.45 11.11
CA LEU A 98 -5.94 5.56 12.14
C LEU A 98 -4.82 6.22 12.96
N LYS A 99 -4.43 7.44 12.60
CA LYS A 99 -3.47 8.29 13.31
C LYS A 99 -4.19 9.19 14.31
#